data_AF-A0AAN7IZ22-F1
#
_entry.id   AF-A0AAN7IZ22-F1
#
_cell.length_a   1.000
_cell.length_b   1.000
_cell.length_c   1.000
_cell.angle_alpha   90.00
_cell.angle_beta   90.00
_cell.angle_gamma   90.00
#
_symmetry.space_group_name_H-M   'P 1'
#
loop_
_entity.id
_entity.type
_entity.pdbx_description
1 polymer ?
#
loop_
_entity_poly.entity_id
_entity_poly.type
_entity_poly.pdbx_seq_one_letter_code
_entity_poly.pdbx_strand_id
1 'polypeptide(L)'
;MSSVISSRINRESPTPLVEEEYCSSSMKNHNGKGKETGQSSHSSQTLCMICMDGKVTSEMFTNNSCTHSFCADCISQYVATKLQENISSVKCPDPNCRDLLEPQCCRDIIPQEVFDRWGDALCQSLILRSQKFYCPYKDCSAMLLDDGGELVTASECQNCRRLFCARCRVSWHAGIY
;
A
#
# COMPACT_ATOMS: atom_id res chain seq x y z
N MET A 1 -1.12 1.92 41.13
CA MET A 1 -2.07 2.65 40.27
C MET A 1 -1.44 2.74 38.91
N SER A 2 -2.08 2.05 37.98
CA SER A 2 -1.43 1.00 37.18
C SER A 2 -0.50 1.52 36.09
N SER A 3 0.69 0.95 36.09
CA SER A 3 1.75 1.13 35.13
C SER A 3 1.29 0.80 33.71
N VAL A 4 1.84 1.55 32.75
CA VAL A 4 1.78 1.26 31.31
C VAL A 4 2.33 -0.15 31.09
N ILE A 5 1.49 -1.09 30.67
CA ILE A 5 2.00 -2.26 29.95
C ILE A 5 2.31 -1.76 28.55
N SER A 6 3.61 -1.58 28.30
CA SER A 6 4.12 -1.54 26.94
C SER A 6 3.81 -2.89 26.31
N SER A 7 2.77 -2.95 25.49
CA SER A 7 2.58 -4.07 24.61
C SER A 7 3.35 -3.77 23.33
N ARG A 8 4.66 -4.05 23.33
CA ARG A 8 5.29 -4.61 22.12
C ARG A 8 4.58 -5.95 21.89
N ILE A 9 3.54 -5.94 21.06
CA ILE A 9 3.01 -7.19 20.56
C ILE A 9 3.86 -7.57 19.35
N ASN A 10 4.91 -8.35 19.62
CA ASN A 10 5.25 -9.44 18.72
C ASN A 10 3.98 -10.30 18.61
N ARG A 11 3.32 -10.26 17.45
CA ARG A 11 2.23 -11.19 17.11
C ARG A 11 2.83 -12.24 16.19
N GLU A 12 3.55 -13.18 16.79
CA GLU A 12 3.60 -14.53 16.23
C GLU A 12 2.30 -15.22 16.65
N SER A 13 1.45 -15.53 15.68
CA SER A 13 0.30 -16.43 15.85
C SER A 13 -0.23 -16.85 14.47
N PRO A 14 -0.79 -18.06 14.37
CA PRO A 14 -0.34 -19.15 13.53
C PRO A 14 -0.71 -18.95 12.05
N THR A 15 0.23 -19.28 11.17
CA THR A 15 0.01 -19.44 9.74
C THR A 15 -1.10 -20.46 9.47
N PRO A 16 -2.23 -20.08 8.85
CA PRO A 16 -2.92 -21.00 7.96
C PRO A 16 -2.04 -21.13 6.72
N LEU A 17 -1.75 -22.36 6.29
CA LEU A 17 -1.09 -22.63 5.02
C LEU A 17 -2.00 -22.16 3.88
N VAL A 18 -1.89 -20.89 3.51
CA VAL A 18 -2.25 -20.39 2.20
C VAL A 18 -0.94 -20.22 1.45
N GLU A 19 -0.80 -20.96 0.36
CA GLU A 19 0.40 -21.01 -0.46
C GLU A 19 0.79 -19.58 -0.86
N GLU A 20 1.93 -19.11 -0.36
CA GLU A 20 2.52 -17.84 -0.80
C GLU A 20 2.99 -18.02 -2.24
N GLU A 21 2.14 -17.67 -3.22
CA GLU A 21 2.60 -17.43 -4.59
C GLU A 21 3.38 -16.11 -4.63
N TYR A 22 4.61 -16.18 -4.12
CA TYR A 22 5.60 -15.12 -4.19
C TYR A 22 5.87 -14.77 -5.66
N CYS A 23 5.76 -13.48 -6.00
CA CYS A 23 6.08 -12.99 -7.33
C CYS A 23 7.55 -13.35 -7.64
N SER A 24 7.78 -14.11 -8.71
CA SER A 24 9.13 -14.51 -9.11
C SER A 24 9.90 -13.29 -9.63
N SER A 25 10.55 -12.56 -8.73
CA SER A 25 11.48 -11.49 -9.08
C SER A 25 12.64 -12.07 -9.89
N SER A 26 12.70 -11.72 -11.17
CA SER A 26 13.82 -12.08 -12.05
C SER A 26 15.02 -11.19 -11.72
N MET A 27 16.09 -11.78 -11.16
CA MET A 27 17.34 -11.09 -10.83
C MET A 27 18.00 -10.52 -12.09
N LYS A 28 18.15 -9.19 -12.18
CA LYS A 28 18.92 -8.53 -13.25
C LYS A 28 20.38 -8.39 -12.84
N ASN A 29 21.27 -9.12 -13.51
CA ASN A 29 22.72 -8.88 -13.47
C ASN A 29 23.10 -7.87 -14.56
N HIS A 30 23.70 -6.75 -14.16
CA HIS A 30 24.40 -5.85 -15.08
C HIS A 30 25.85 -6.30 -15.24
N ASN A 31 26.24 -6.70 -16.45
CA ASN A 31 27.56 -6.36 -16.96
C ASN A 31 27.55 -6.40 -18.50
N GLY A 32 28.01 -5.31 -19.12
CA GLY A 32 28.13 -5.20 -20.57
C GLY A 32 29.55 -5.44 -21.07
N LYS A 33 29.68 -6.06 -22.25
CA LYS A 33 30.49 -5.58 -23.39
C LYS A 33 30.32 -6.50 -24.60
N GLY A 34 30.26 -5.88 -25.77
CA GLY A 34 29.65 -6.44 -26.97
C GLY A 34 30.53 -7.34 -27.84
N LYS A 35 29.87 -7.88 -28.88
CA LYS A 35 30.44 -8.16 -30.19
C LYS A 35 29.31 -8.40 -31.20
N GLU A 36 29.42 -7.71 -32.33
CA GLU A 36 28.52 -7.83 -33.48
C GLU A 36 28.75 -9.16 -34.19
N THR A 37 27.68 -9.92 -34.42
CA THR A 37 27.56 -10.79 -35.61
C THR A 37 26.08 -11.14 -35.79
N GLY A 38 25.57 -10.90 -36.99
CA GLY A 38 24.16 -11.07 -37.31
C GLY A 38 23.68 -12.52 -37.20
N GLN A 39 22.65 -12.71 -36.39
CA GLN A 39 21.64 -13.75 -36.55
C GLN A 39 20.32 -13.09 -36.19
N SER A 40 19.31 -13.22 -37.06
CA SER A 40 17.94 -12.82 -36.76
C SER A 40 17.39 -13.75 -35.68
N SER A 41 17.76 -13.49 -34.44
CA SER A 41 17.03 -13.97 -33.29
C SER A 41 15.80 -13.08 -33.19
N HIS A 42 14.71 -13.47 -33.85
CA HIS A 42 13.39 -12.96 -33.51
C HIS A 42 13.12 -13.37 -32.05
N SER A 43 13.57 -12.56 -31.10
CA SER A 43 13.06 -12.62 -29.74
C SER A 43 11.56 -12.44 -29.85
N SER A 44 10.77 -13.43 -29.45
CA SER A 44 9.32 -13.34 -29.47
C SER A 44 8.91 -12.13 -28.61
N GLN A 45 8.49 -11.05 -29.26
CA GLN A 45 8.01 -9.85 -28.58
C GLN A 45 6.54 -10.02 -28.25
N THR A 46 6.14 -9.51 -27.09
CA THR A 46 4.74 -9.39 -26.68
C THR A 46 4.28 -7.95 -26.84
N LEU A 47 3.06 -7.74 -27.32
CA LEU A 47 2.49 -6.41 -27.50
C LEU A 47 1.97 -5.86 -26.17
N CYS A 48 2.38 -4.64 -25.81
CA CYS A 48 1.79 -3.91 -24.68
C CYS A 48 0.43 -3.32 -25.09
N MET A 49 -0.64 -3.62 -24.34
CA MET A 49 -1.99 -3.16 -24.68
C MET A 49 -2.25 -1.67 -24.36
N ILE A 50 -1.31 -0.96 -23.73
CA ILE A 50 -1.41 0.49 -23.43
C ILE A 50 -0.69 1.31 -24.49
N CYS A 51 0.62 1.07 -24.69
CA CYS A 51 1.42 1.84 -25.63
C CYS A 51 1.45 1.26 -27.04
N MET A 52 0.94 0.03 -27.23
CA MET A 52 0.92 -0.69 -28.52
C MET A 52 2.32 -1.00 -29.10
N ASP A 53 3.36 -0.99 -28.25
CA ASP A 53 4.72 -1.36 -28.65
C ASP A 53 5.01 -2.85 -28.39
N GLY A 54 5.84 -3.44 -29.25
CA GLY A 54 6.43 -4.76 -29.04
C GLY A 54 7.53 -4.70 -27.97
N LYS A 55 7.45 -5.59 -26.99
CA LYS A 55 8.35 -5.65 -25.82
C LYS A 55 8.91 -7.04 -25.67
N VAL A 56 10.16 -7.13 -25.23
CA VAL A 56 10.73 -8.42 -24.84
C VAL A 56 10.19 -8.86 -23.48
N THR A 57 10.23 -10.15 -23.17
CA THR A 57 9.67 -10.70 -21.91
C THR A 57 10.18 -9.99 -20.65
N SER A 58 11.44 -9.53 -20.64
CA SER A 58 12.04 -8.81 -19.50
C SER A 58 11.53 -7.37 -19.30
N GLU A 59 10.82 -6.82 -20.29
CA GLU A 59 10.17 -5.51 -20.24
C GLU A 59 8.67 -5.62 -19.95
N MET A 60 8.12 -6.84 -19.99
CA MET A 60 6.71 -7.09 -19.68
C MET A 60 6.50 -7.19 -18.17
N PHE A 61 5.41 -6.60 -17.71
CA PHE A 61 4.92 -6.79 -16.35
C PHE A 61 4.12 -8.09 -16.28
N THR A 62 4.29 -8.83 -15.18
CA THR A 62 3.50 -10.04 -14.90
C THR A 62 2.64 -9.80 -13.68
N ASN A 63 1.34 -9.98 -13.83
CA ASN A 63 0.39 -9.97 -12.72
C ASN A 63 -0.03 -11.41 -12.42
N ASN A 64 -0.10 -11.78 -11.15
CA ASN A 64 -0.52 -13.13 -10.76
C ASN A 64 -2.04 -13.32 -10.88
N SER A 65 -2.81 -12.22 -10.86
CA SER A 65 -4.28 -12.28 -10.82
C SER A 65 -4.95 -12.21 -12.20
N CYS A 66 -4.24 -11.87 -13.28
CA CYS A 66 -4.80 -11.85 -14.64
C CYS A 66 -3.72 -11.98 -15.73
N THR A 67 -4.11 -12.34 -16.95
CA THR A 67 -3.19 -12.55 -18.10
C THR A 67 -3.01 -11.33 -19.02
N HIS A 68 -3.55 -10.16 -18.65
CA HIS A 68 -3.45 -8.96 -19.47
C HIS A 68 -2.01 -8.46 -19.60
N SER A 69 -1.61 -8.12 -20.82
CA SER A 69 -0.22 -7.87 -21.18
C SER A 69 0.09 -6.37 -21.25
N PHE A 70 0.94 -5.91 -20.33
CA PHE A 70 1.40 -4.53 -20.26
C PHE A 70 2.91 -4.49 -20.02
N CYS A 71 3.59 -3.47 -20.53
CA CYS A 71 4.99 -3.26 -20.20
C CYS A 71 5.16 -2.67 -18.79
N ALA A 72 6.31 -2.89 -18.19
CA ALA A 72 6.68 -2.36 -16.87
C ALA A 72 6.54 -0.83 -16.80
N ASP A 73 6.97 -0.11 -17.84
CA ASP A 73 6.89 1.36 -17.87
C ASP A 73 5.44 1.87 -17.82
N CYS A 74 4.55 1.27 -18.60
CA CYS A 74 3.14 1.64 -18.61
C CYS A 74 2.46 1.32 -17.27
N ILE A 75 2.77 0.19 -16.65
CA ILE A 75 2.24 -0.14 -15.31
C ILE A 75 2.78 0.82 -14.27
N SER A 76 4.07 1.14 -14.31
CA SER A 76 4.70 2.08 -13.38
C SER A 76 4.03 3.46 -13.43
N GLN A 77 3.85 4.00 -14.63
CA GLN A 77 3.16 5.27 -14.84
C GLN A 77 1.68 5.22 -14.47
N TYR A 78 0.99 4.11 -14.78
CA TYR A 78 -0.41 3.91 -14.44
C TYR A 78 -0.62 3.91 -12.92
N VAL A 79 0.19 3.14 -12.18
CA VAL A 79 0.16 3.10 -10.71
C VAL A 79 0.40 4.48 -10.14
N ALA A 80 1.45 5.18 -10.59
CA ALA A 80 1.77 6.53 -10.12
C ALA A 80 0.58 7.49 -10.34
N THR A 81 -0.07 7.41 -11.50
CA THR A 81 -1.25 8.23 -11.84
C THR A 81 -2.43 7.91 -10.91
N LYS A 82 -2.73 6.63 -10.66
CA LYS A 82 -3.82 6.23 -9.76
C LYS A 82 -3.61 6.71 -8.32
N LEU A 83 -2.36 6.68 -7.85
CA LEU A 83 -2.03 7.21 -6.53
C LEU A 83 -2.12 8.73 -6.44
N GLN A 84 -1.81 9.46 -7.53
CA GLN A 84 -2.08 10.90 -7.61
C GLN A 84 -3.58 11.21 -7.58
N GLU A 85 -4.41 10.34 -8.14
CA GLU A 85 -5.88 10.41 -8.07
C GLU A 85 -6.45 9.99 -6.70
N ASN A 86 -5.61 9.68 -5.70
CA ASN A 86 -5.98 9.14 -4.39
C ASN A 86 -6.71 7.78 -4.47
N ILE A 87 -6.43 6.98 -5.50
CA ILE A 87 -6.96 5.63 -5.68
C ILE A 87 -5.87 4.63 -5.23
N SER A 88 -5.99 4.11 -4.01
CA SER A 88 -5.05 3.11 -3.45
C SER A 88 -5.39 1.67 -3.87
N SER A 89 -6.66 1.39 -4.14
CA SER A 89 -7.09 0.11 -4.72
C SER A 89 -6.95 0.17 -6.24
N VAL A 90 -5.73 -0.10 -6.71
CA VAL A 90 -5.38 -0.04 -8.13
C VAL A 90 -5.79 -1.35 -8.80
N LYS A 91 -6.64 -1.24 -9.82
CA LYS A 91 -7.09 -2.38 -10.64
C LYS A 91 -6.17 -2.58 -11.84
N CYS A 92 -6.27 -3.74 -12.47
CA CYS A 92 -5.74 -3.96 -13.81
C CYS A 92 -6.16 -2.81 -14.76
N PRO A 93 -5.26 -2.31 -15.63
CA PRO A 93 -5.60 -1.28 -16.61
C PRO A 93 -6.66 -1.70 -17.64
N ASP A 94 -6.89 -3.01 -17.83
CA ASP A 94 -7.96 -3.49 -18.70
C ASP A 94 -9.35 -3.11 -18.12
N PRO A 95 -10.19 -2.37 -18.86
CA PRO A 95 -11.48 -1.89 -18.35
C PRO A 95 -12.47 -2.97 -17.93
N ASN A 96 -12.34 -4.19 -18.47
CA ASN A 96 -13.24 -5.32 -18.18
C ASN A 96 -12.67 -6.23 -17.08
N CYS A 97 -11.43 -6.01 -16.66
CA CYS A 97 -10.78 -6.75 -15.61
C CYS A 97 -11.06 -6.11 -14.24
N ARG A 98 -11.31 -6.96 -13.23
CA ARG A 98 -11.57 -6.51 -11.85
C ARG A 98 -10.44 -6.84 -10.89
N ASP A 99 -9.41 -7.51 -11.39
CA ASP A 99 -8.29 -7.96 -10.60
C ASP A 99 -7.44 -6.78 -10.13
N LEU A 100 -6.88 -6.90 -8.94
CA LEU A 100 -6.07 -5.86 -8.33
C LEU A 100 -4.60 -6.02 -8.73
N LEU A 101 -3.92 -4.89 -8.88
CA LEU A 101 -2.47 -4.85 -8.90
C LEU A 101 -1.97 -4.82 -7.46
N GLU A 102 -1.25 -5.86 -7.07
CA GLU A 102 -0.61 -5.89 -5.76
C GLU A 102 0.67 -5.04 -5.76
N PRO A 103 0.90 -4.21 -4.73
CA PRO A 103 2.12 -3.40 -4.63
C PRO A 103 3.39 -4.25 -4.75
N GLN A 104 3.36 -5.47 -4.22
CA GLN A 104 4.51 -6.37 -4.20
C GLN A 104 4.97 -6.75 -5.61
N CYS A 105 4.03 -6.98 -6.53
CA CYS A 105 4.35 -7.24 -7.94
C CYS A 105 4.96 -6.02 -8.64
N CYS A 106 4.66 -4.82 -8.14
CA CYS A 106 5.10 -3.56 -8.74
C CYS A 106 6.44 -3.05 -8.16
N ARG A 107 6.95 -3.66 -7.09
CA ARG A 107 8.09 -3.15 -6.29
C ARG A 107 9.34 -2.87 -7.13
N ASP A 108 9.64 -3.73 -8.08
CA ASP A 108 10.86 -3.63 -8.90
C ASP A 108 10.70 -2.67 -10.10
N ILE A 109 9.49 -2.19 -10.38
CA ILE A 109 9.19 -1.34 -11.55
C ILE A 109 8.73 0.07 -11.18
N ILE A 110 8.39 0.33 -9.92
CA ILE A 110 8.02 1.66 -9.43
C ILE A 110 9.12 2.27 -8.54
N PRO A 111 9.26 3.61 -8.52
CA PRO A 111 10.18 4.26 -7.58
C PRO A 111 9.81 3.97 -6.13
N GLN A 112 10.81 3.85 -5.24
CA GLN A 112 10.61 3.57 -3.82
C GLN A 112 9.62 4.55 -3.15
N GLU A 113 9.71 5.84 -3.47
CA GLU A 113 8.79 6.86 -2.95
C GLU A 113 7.33 6.58 -3.34
N VAL A 114 7.09 6.08 -4.56
CA VAL A 114 5.75 5.73 -5.03
C VAL A 114 5.25 4.47 -4.31
N PHE A 115 6.12 3.49 -4.09
CA PHE A 115 5.80 2.27 -3.34
C PHE A 115 5.43 2.58 -1.88
N ASP A 116 6.22 3.40 -1.19
CA ASP A 116 5.97 3.79 0.20
C ASP A 116 4.63 4.55 0.33
N ARG A 117 4.40 5.52 -0.57
CA ARG A 117 3.12 6.25 -0.65
C ARG A 117 1.93 5.33 -0.93
N TRP A 118 2.11 4.30 -1.74
CA TRP A 118 1.06 3.32 -1.98
C TRP A 118 0.73 2.53 -0.71
N GLY A 119 1.76 2.06 0.01
CA GLY A 119 1.59 1.39 1.30
C GLY A 119 0.84 2.25 2.31
N ASP A 120 1.26 3.51 2.47
CA ASP A 120 0.58 4.48 3.34
C ASP A 120 -0.88 4.69 2.93
N ALA A 121 -1.16 4.83 1.64
CA ALA A 121 -2.52 5.03 1.13
C ALA A 121 -3.41 3.80 1.36
N LEU A 122 -2.86 2.58 1.22
CA LEU A 122 -3.56 1.35 1.55
C LEU A 122 -3.87 1.28 3.05
N CYS A 123 -2.88 1.51 3.91
CA CYS A 123 -3.09 1.58 5.36
C CYS A 123 -4.17 2.60 5.74
N GLN A 124 -4.11 3.80 5.16
CA GLN A 124 -5.08 4.86 5.42
C GLN A 124 -6.49 4.52 4.90
N SER A 125 -6.61 3.74 3.83
CA SER A 125 -7.89 3.30 3.27
C SER A 125 -8.62 2.29 4.15
N LEU A 126 -7.89 1.55 4.99
CA LEU A 126 -8.47 0.63 5.98
C LEU A 126 -9.03 1.36 7.21
N ILE A 127 -8.57 2.58 7.46
CA ILE A 127 -9.04 3.39 8.59
C ILE A 127 -10.37 4.05 8.23
N LEU A 128 -11.44 3.66 8.92
CA LEU A 128 -12.77 4.22 8.71
C LEU A 128 -12.79 5.70 9.11
N ARG A 129 -13.55 6.52 8.37
CA ARG A 129 -13.74 7.94 8.73
C ARG A 129 -14.32 8.10 10.14
N SER A 130 -15.17 7.18 10.59
CA SER A 130 -15.77 7.18 11.94
C SER A 130 -14.73 7.01 13.06
N GLN A 131 -13.60 6.36 12.77
CA GLN A 131 -12.49 6.15 13.70
C GLN A 131 -11.61 7.39 13.83
N LYS A 132 -11.64 8.31 12.87
CA LYS A 132 -10.83 9.53 12.91
C LYS A 132 -11.57 10.61 13.70
N PHE A 133 -10.92 11.17 14.70
CA PHE A 133 -11.40 12.37 15.41
C PHE A 133 -10.22 13.27 15.75
N TYR A 134 -10.49 14.45 16.31
CA TYR A 134 -9.45 15.41 16.66
C TYR A 134 -9.39 15.64 18.17
N CYS A 135 -8.19 15.93 18.65
CA CYS A 135 -7.97 16.37 20.02
C CYS A 135 -8.87 17.58 20.33
N PRO A 136 -9.67 17.55 21.42
CA PRO A 136 -10.64 18.61 21.71
C PRO A 136 -10.02 19.93 22.15
N TYR A 137 -8.72 19.91 22.50
CA TYR A 137 -7.96 21.10 22.82
C TYR A 137 -7.60 21.84 21.53
N LYS A 138 -8.17 23.03 21.35
CA LYS A 138 -8.02 23.85 20.12
C LYS A 138 -6.56 24.15 19.76
N ASP A 139 -5.72 24.37 20.77
CA ASP A 139 -4.28 24.61 20.65
C ASP A 139 -3.48 23.36 20.25
N CYS A 140 -4.11 22.17 20.25
CA CYS A 140 -3.51 20.92 19.82
C CYS A 140 -4.13 20.42 18.51
N SER A 141 -5.44 20.16 18.48
CA SER A 141 -6.21 19.69 17.32
C SER A 141 -5.58 18.52 16.54
N ALA A 142 -4.69 17.74 17.16
CA ALA A 142 -4.06 16.57 16.56
C ALA A 142 -5.10 15.52 16.18
N MET A 143 -4.94 14.85 15.04
CA MET A 143 -5.80 13.73 14.63
C MET A 143 -5.50 12.51 15.50
N LEU A 144 -6.55 11.85 15.97
CA LEU A 144 -6.54 10.67 16.81
C LEU A 144 -7.38 9.57 16.16
N LEU A 145 -7.04 8.32 16.46
CA LEU A 145 -7.75 7.13 16.00
C LEU A 145 -8.47 6.46 17.17
N ASP A 146 -9.75 6.15 16.96
CA ASP A 146 -10.57 5.32 17.84
C ASP A 146 -10.41 3.87 17.39
N ASP A 147 -9.76 3.07 18.23
CA ASP A 147 -9.50 1.66 17.98
C ASP A 147 -10.73 0.76 18.23
N GLY A 148 -11.85 1.34 18.68
CA GLY A 148 -13.09 0.60 18.95
C GLY A 148 -12.96 -0.39 20.11
N GLY A 149 -11.97 -0.18 21.00
CA GLY A 149 -11.76 -0.99 22.19
C GLY A 149 -12.88 -0.89 23.23
N GLU A 150 -12.60 -1.32 24.46
CA GLU A 150 -13.55 -1.16 25.58
C GLU A 150 -14.01 0.30 25.72
N LEU A 151 -15.14 0.52 26.41
CA LEU A 151 -15.69 1.84 26.72
C LEU A 151 -14.74 2.66 27.61
N VAL A 152 -13.61 3.06 27.06
CA VAL A 152 -12.64 3.95 27.67
C VAL A 152 -13.26 5.34 27.63
N THR A 153 -13.63 5.83 28.80
CA THR A 153 -14.11 7.21 28.94
C THR A 153 -12.94 8.17 28.98
N ALA A 154 -11.85 7.86 29.68
CA ALA A 154 -10.68 8.73 29.82
C ALA A 154 -9.54 8.29 28.89
N SER A 155 -9.05 9.18 28.03
CA SER A 155 -7.87 8.91 27.21
C SER A 155 -6.91 10.09 27.19
N GLU A 156 -5.63 9.84 27.00
CA GLU A 156 -4.59 10.87 26.90
C GLU A 156 -4.24 11.14 25.43
N CYS A 157 -4.17 12.40 25.03
CA CYS A 157 -3.69 12.77 23.70
C CYS A 157 -2.16 12.55 23.61
N GLN A 158 -1.70 11.78 22.63
CA GLN A 158 -0.26 11.51 22.45
C GLN A 158 0.56 12.75 22.07
N ASN A 159 -0.09 13.77 21.50
CA ASN A 159 0.58 15.01 21.09
C ASN A 159 0.73 16.00 22.26
N CYS A 160 -0.35 16.31 22.98
CA CYS A 160 -0.32 17.33 24.05
C CYS A 160 -0.36 16.76 25.47
N ARG A 161 -0.46 15.43 25.63
CA ARG A 161 -0.48 14.72 26.92
C ARG A 161 -1.64 15.08 27.85
N ARG A 162 -2.68 15.75 27.34
CA ARG A 162 -3.87 16.11 28.11
C ARG A 162 -4.94 15.03 28.02
N LEU A 163 -5.66 14.83 29.12
CA LEU A 163 -6.79 13.91 29.20
C LEU A 163 -8.01 14.47 28.47
N PHE A 164 -8.76 13.60 27.81
CA PHE A 164 -10.03 13.92 27.18
C PHE A 164 -11.02 12.78 27.37
N CYS A 165 -12.31 13.09 27.18
CA CYS A 165 -13.34 12.06 27.16
C CYS A 165 -13.39 11.41 25.77
N ALA A 166 -12.95 10.15 25.60
CA ALA A 166 -12.92 9.49 24.29
C ALA A 166 -14.33 9.20 23.73
N ARG A 167 -15.30 8.99 24.63
CA ARG A 167 -16.72 8.82 24.26
C ARG A 167 -17.36 10.13 23.78
N CYS A 168 -17.21 11.21 24.55
CA CYS A 168 -17.85 12.50 24.25
C CYS A 168 -17.02 13.36 23.28
N ARG A 169 -15.74 13.04 23.09
CA ARG A 169 -14.76 13.77 22.26
C ARG A 169 -14.60 15.23 22.68
N VAL A 170 -14.60 15.48 23.99
CA VAL A 170 -14.42 16.80 24.63
C VAL A 170 -13.31 16.74 25.68
N SER A 171 -12.87 17.91 26.16
CA SER A 171 -11.96 18.01 27.31
C SER A 171 -12.43 17.14 28.47
N TRP A 172 -11.49 16.57 29.22
CA TRP A 172 -11.82 15.60 30.28
C TRP A 172 -12.85 16.15 31.28
N HIS A 173 -13.79 15.28 31.67
CA HIS A 173 -14.80 15.53 32.69
C HIS A 173 -15.05 14.26 33.51
N ALA A 174 -15.40 14.42 34.78
CA ALA A 174 -15.83 13.32 35.63
C ALA A 174 -17.38 13.23 35.60
N GLY A 175 -17.92 12.06 35.25
CA GLY A 175 -19.31 11.67 35.57
C GLY A 175 -20.46 12.42 34.86
N ILE A 176 -20.48 12.45 33.52
CA ILE A 176 -21.68 12.89 32.78
C ILE A 176 -21.98 11.85 31.69
N TYR A 177 -23.12 11.15 31.83
CA TYR A 177 -23.66 10.17 30.90
C TYR A 177 -24.81 10.78 30.09
#